data_AF-A0A662I851-F1
#
_entry.id   AF-A0A662I851-F1
#
_cell.length_a   1.000
_cell.length_b   1.000
_cell.length_c   1.000
_cell.angle_alpha   90.00
_cell.angle_beta   90.00
_cell.angle_gamma   90.00
#
_symmetry.space_group_name_H-M   'P 1'
#
loop_
_entity.id
_entity.type
_entity.pdbx_description
1 polymer ?
#
loop_
_entity_poly.entity_id
_entity_poly.type
_entity_poly.pdbx_seq_one_letter_code
_entity_poly.pdbx_strand_id
1 'polypeptide(L)'
;MFKKLVLLSIISVNLGYTFFLFPLLGVLYPDRIPFTLYNLSAFILVNTMWGIILAVIVYFIVHIAKISLVKAITYSIASLWIIFWLILILSTRNTSTTLLDNVVIISVDGVSAFIVWAILSKLAEHFIVK
;
A
#
# COMPACT_ATOMS: atom_id res chain seq x y z
N MET A 1 -4.05 17.83 11.71
CA MET A 1 -3.56 17.15 10.49
C MET A 1 -3.34 15.65 10.70
N PHE A 2 -2.46 15.25 11.62
CA PHE A 2 -2.06 13.84 11.80
C PHE A 2 -3.23 12.85 11.94
N LYS A 3 -4.19 13.10 12.85
CA LYS A 3 -5.36 12.22 13.05
C LYS A 3 -6.17 11.99 11.76
N LYS A 4 -6.40 13.05 10.97
CA LYS A 4 -7.09 12.95 9.68
C LYS A 4 -6.26 12.13 8.70
N LEU A 5 -4.95 12.38 8.62
CA LEU A 5 -4.05 11.64 7.74
C LEU A 5 -4.01 10.14 8.07
N VAL A 6 -3.95 9.77 9.35
CA VAL A 6 -4.02 8.37 9.79
C VAL A 6 -5.31 7.71 9.30
N LEU A 7 -6.46 8.34 9.55
CA LEU A 7 -7.76 7.80 9.13
C LEU A 7 -7.83 7.63 7.60
N LEU A 8 -7.46 8.66 6.84
CA LEU A 8 -7.51 8.63 5.38
C LEU A 8 -6.53 7.60 4.80
N SER A 9 -5.34 7.45 5.39
CA SER A 9 -4.38 6.43 4.98
C SER A 9 -4.90 5.01 5.24
N ILE A 10 -5.50 4.75 6.41
CA ILE A 10 -6.10 3.44 6.72
C ILE A 10 -7.19 3.09 5.71
N ILE A 11 -8.09 4.04 5.42
CA ILE A 11 -9.16 3.84 4.45
C ILE A 11 -8.58 3.56 3.06
N SER A 12 -7.62 4.37 2.62
CA SER A 12 -7.04 4.26 1.28
C SER A 12 -6.29 2.94 1.10
N VAL A 13 -5.47 2.53 2.07
CA VAL A 13 -4.73 1.26 2.03
C VAL A 13 -5.69 0.07 2.02
N ASN A 14 -6.76 0.10 2.82
CA ASN A 14 -7.75 -0.98 2.79
C ASN A 14 -8.51 -1.03 1.45
N LEU A 15 -8.84 0.10 0.84
CA LEU A 15 -9.46 0.12 -0.49
C LEU A 15 -8.55 -0.48 -1.57
N GLY A 16 -7.26 -0.15 -1.57
CA GLY A 16 -6.30 -0.69 -2.54
C GLY A 16 -5.92 -2.16 -2.28
N TYR A 17 -5.60 -2.52 -1.04
CA TYR A 17 -5.02 -3.83 -0.73
C TYR A 17 -6.03 -4.84 -0.17
N THR A 18 -7.02 -4.41 0.61
CA THR A 18 -8.04 -5.34 1.14
C THR A 18 -9.18 -5.53 0.15
N PHE A 19 -9.74 -4.46 -0.41
CA PHE A 19 -10.92 -4.58 -1.28
C PHE A 19 -10.59 -4.90 -2.73
N PHE A 20 -9.40 -4.53 -3.21
CA PHE A 20 -8.97 -4.85 -4.56
C PHE A 20 -8.00 -6.04 -4.61
N LEU A 21 -6.87 -5.96 -3.91
CA LEU A 21 -5.82 -6.99 -4.03
C LEU A 21 -6.24 -8.35 -3.47
N PHE A 22 -6.88 -8.41 -2.30
CA PHE A 22 -7.26 -9.70 -1.70
C PHE A 22 -8.22 -10.53 -2.57
N PRO A 23 -9.33 -9.97 -3.12
CA PRO A 23 -10.13 -10.64 -4.14
C PRO A 23 -9.33 -11.12 -5.35
N LEU A 24 -8.43 -10.28 -5.86
CA LEU A 24 -7.64 -10.67 -7.01
C LEU A 24 -6.70 -11.85 -6.69
N LEU A 25 -6.03 -11.79 -5.54
CA LEU A 25 -5.12 -12.85 -5.09
C LEU A 25 -5.84 -14.15 -4.77
N GLY A 26 -7.06 -14.11 -4.22
CA GLY A 26 -7.83 -15.31 -3.94
C GLY A 26 -8.33 -16.02 -5.21
N VAL A 27 -8.52 -15.29 -6.30
CA VAL A 27 -8.83 -15.87 -7.62
C VAL A 27 -7.56 -16.41 -8.30
N LEU A 28 -6.46 -15.67 -8.24
CA LEU A 28 -5.21 -16.06 -8.92
C LEU A 28 -4.45 -17.18 -8.20
N TYR A 29 -4.53 -17.23 -6.87
CA TYR A 29 -3.77 -18.17 -6.03
C TYR A 29 -4.65 -18.80 -4.94
N PRO A 30 -5.73 -19.54 -5.30
CA PRO A 30 -6.70 -20.07 -4.35
C PRO A 30 -6.07 -21.00 -3.30
N ASP A 31 -5.04 -21.76 -3.66
CA ASP A 31 -4.34 -22.68 -2.75
C ASP A 31 -3.43 -21.95 -1.73
N ARG A 32 -3.02 -20.72 -2.03
CA ARG A 32 -2.12 -19.92 -1.18
C ARG A 32 -2.87 -18.89 -0.35
N ILE A 33 -3.91 -18.29 -0.93
CA ILE A 33 -4.70 -17.22 -0.31
C ILE A 33 -6.19 -17.58 -0.46
N PRO A 34 -6.67 -18.59 0.28
CA PRO A 34 -8.07 -19.00 0.20
C PRO A 34 -9.00 -17.88 0.74
N PHE A 35 -10.18 -17.79 0.14
CA PHE A 35 -11.24 -16.84 0.53
C PHE A 35 -11.87 -17.22 1.87
N THR A 36 -11.18 -16.90 2.95
CA THR A 36 -11.62 -17.14 4.32
C THR A 36 -11.75 -15.84 5.08
N LEU A 37 -12.66 -15.81 6.07
CA LEU A 37 -12.78 -14.69 7.00
C LEU A 37 -11.49 -14.44 7.78
N TYR A 38 -10.72 -15.49 8.07
CA TYR A 38 -9.42 -15.39 8.69
C TYR A 38 -8.45 -14.57 7.85
N ASN A 39 -8.28 -14.92 6.56
CA ASN A 39 -7.41 -14.17 5.67
C ASN A 39 -7.90 -12.73 5.45
N LEU A 40 -9.21 -12.53 5.30
CA LEU A 40 -9.77 -11.17 5.20
C LEU A 40 -9.41 -10.33 6.42
N SER A 41 -9.57 -10.89 7.63
CA SER A 41 -9.23 -10.20 8.88
C SER A 41 -7.73 -9.89 8.98
N ALA A 42 -6.88 -10.82 8.55
CA ALA A 42 -5.43 -10.62 8.51
C ALA A 42 -5.06 -9.48 7.55
N PHE A 43 -5.67 -9.44 6.35
CA PHE A 43 -5.48 -8.34 5.40
C PHE A 43 -5.91 -7.00 6.00
N ILE A 44 -7.10 -6.91 6.60
CA ILE A 44 -7.58 -5.68 7.24
C ILE A 44 -6.60 -5.20 8.31
N LEU A 45 -6.14 -6.09 9.20
CA LEU A 45 -5.23 -5.74 10.29
C LEU A 45 -3.88 -5.25 9.77
N VAL A 46 -3.26 -6.02 8.87
CA VAL A 46 -1.95 -5.69 8.29
C VAL A 46 -2.02 -4.39 7.50
N ASN A 47 -3.06 -4.21 6.67
CA ASN A 47 -3.25 -2.99 5.87
C ASN A 47 -3.56 -1.77 6.73
N THR A 48 -4.24 -1.95 7.87
CA THR A 48 -4.46 -0.87 8.83
C THR A 48 -3.15 -0.43 9.48
N MET A 49 -2.29 -1.38 9.89
CA MET A 49 -0.96 -1.06 10.43
C MET A 49 -0.09 -0.33 9.41
N TRP A 50 -0.07 -0.78 8.15
CA TRP A 50 0.63 -0.08 7.08
C TRP A 50 0.05 1.32 6.79
N GLY A 51 -1.27 1.49 6.88
CA GLY A 51 -1.91 2.81 6.78
C GLY A 51 -1.44 3.78 7.85
N ILE A 52 -1.26 3.31 9.10
CA ILE A 52 -0.71 4.12 10.19
C ILE A 52 0.75 4.48 9.90
N ILE A 53 1.57 3.51 9.51
CA ILE A 53 2.99 3.73 9.17
C ILE A 53 3.13 4.75 8.03
N LEU A 54 2.32 4.60 6.97
CA LEU A 54 2.29 5.54 5.85
C LEU A 54 1.95 6.96 6.32
N ALA A 55 0.93 7.12 7.18
CA ALA A 55 0.55 8.42 7.72
C ALA A 55 1.67 9.05 8.55
N VAL A 56 2.40 8.26 9.33
CA VAL A 56 3.56 8.72 10.11
C VAL A 56 4.67 9.22 9.17
N ILE A 57 5.03 8.45 8.15
CA ILE A 57 6.07 8.82 7.19
C ILE A 57 5.68 10.10 6.43
N VAL A 58 4.46 10.18 5.89
CA VAL A 58 3.96 11.36 5.19
C VAL A 58 3.98 12.57 6.13
N TYR A 59 3.52 12.42 7.36
CA TYR A 59 3.53 13.50 8.35
C TYR A 59 4.96 14.03 8.57
N PHE A 60 5.94 13.16 8.81
CA PHE A 60 7.32 13.59 8.98
C PHE A 60 7.89 14.29 7.75
N ILE A 61 7.65 13.75 6.56
CA ILE A 61 8.14 14.35 5.30
C ILE A 61 7.56 15.75 5.10
N VAL A 62 6.27 15.95 5.37
CA VAL A 62 5.65 17.29 5.26
C VAL A 62 6.32 18.29 6.21
N HIS A 63 6.64 17.90 7.45
CA HIS A 63 7.21 18.83 8.43
C HIS A 63 8.70 19.09 8.21
N ILE A 64 9.46 18.05 7.85
CA ILE A 64 10.92 18.15 7.70
C ILE A 64 11.26 18.79 6.34
N ALA A 65 10.68 18.28 5.26
CA ALA A 65 11.01 18.74 3.90
C ALA A 65 10.18 19.96 3.46
N LYS A 66 9.15 20.36 4.23
CA LYS A 66 8.26 21.49 3.93
C LYS A 66 7.65 21.44 2.52
N ILE A 67 7.36 20.24 2.03
CA ILE A 67 6.72 20.01 0.73
C ILE A 67 5.21 19.88 0.85
N SER A 68 4.49 20.04 -0.26
CA SER A 68 3.03 19.87 -0.27
C SER A 68 2.63 18.46 0.12
N LEU A 69 1.47 18.33 0.77
CA LEU A 69 0.96 17.06 1.27
C LEU A 69 0.84 16.00 0.17
N VAL A 70 0.34 16.38 -1.00
CA VAL A 70 0.22 15.47 -2.16
C VAL A 70 1.59 14.99 -2.62
N LYS A 71 2.61 15.87 -2.69
CA LYS A 71 3.98 15.45 -3.03
C LYS A 71 4.55 14.49 -1.99
N ALA A 72 4.34 14.77 -0.71
CA ALA A 72 4.76 13.88 0.37
C ALA A 72 4.10 12.49 0.28
N ILE A 73 2.80 12.43 -0.02
CA ILE A 73 2.08 11.16 -0.26
C ILE A 73 2.71 10.40 -1.42
N THR A 74 2.91 11.07 -2.57
CA THR A 74 3.52 10.44 -3.76
C THR A 74 4.89 9.85 -3.43
N TYR A 75 5.79 10.61 -2.81
CA TYR A 75 7.13 10.12 -2.46
C TYR A 75 7.07 8.99 -1.43
N SER A 76 6.17 9.06 -0.44
CA SER A 76 6.05 8.03 0.60
C SER A 76 5.59 6.70 0.01
N ILE A 77 4.54 6.71 -0.83
CA ILE A 77 4.03 5.48 -1.44
C ILE A 77 5.05 4.90 -2.42
N ALA A 78 5.63 5.73 -3.30
CA ALA A 78 6.63 5.28 -4.26
C ALA A 78 7.86 4.69 -3.56
N SER A 79 8.39 5.36 -2.53
CA SER A 79 9.56 4.86 -1.79
C SER A 79 9.25 3.57 -1.03
N LEU A 80 8.12 3.47 -0.34
CA LEU A 80 7.73 2.24 0.36
C LEU A 80 7.59 1.06 -0.61
N TRP A 81 6.97 1.28 -1.76
CA TRP A 81 6.80 0.26 -2.79
C TRP A 81 8.15 -0.20 -3.36
N ILE A 82 9.02 0.73 -3.74
CA ILE A 82 10.37 0.42 -4.25
C ILE A 82 11.20 -0.31 -3.19
N ILE A 83 11.21 0.18 -1.95
CA ILE A 83 12.01 -0.41 -0.86
C ILE A 83 11.52 -1.83 -0.56
N PHE A 84 10.20 -2.04 -0.46
CA PHE A 84 9.63 -3.36 -0.20
C PHE A 84 10.07 -4.37 -1.25
N TRP A 85 9.90 -4.05 -2.54
CA TRP A 85 10.26 -4.94 -3.63
C TRP A 85 11.76 -5.15 -3.76
N LEU A 86 12.57 -4.12 -3.52
CA LEU A 86 14.02 -4.22 -3.53
C LEU A 86 14.50 -5.16 -2.40
N ILE A 87 13.95 -5.04 -1.19
CA ILE A 87 14.26 -5.96 -0.09
C ILE A 87 13.84 -7.39 -0.45
N LEU A 88 12.64 -7.58 -0.99
CA LEU A 88 12.12 -8.91 -1.35
C LEU A 88 13.01 -9.59 -2.40
N ILE A 89 13.37 -8.87 -3.47
CA ILE A 89 14.23 -9.38 -4.55
C ILE A 89 15.62 -9.74 -4.03
N LEU A 90 16.22 -8.89 -3.19
CA LEU A 90 17.54 -9.15 -2.61
C LEU A 90 17.54 -10.27 -1.56
N SER A 91 16.44 -10.44 -0.83
CA SER A 91 16.31 -11.46 0.21
C SER A 91 16.02 -12.86 -0.35
N THR A 92 15.38 -12.95 -1.52
CA THR A 92 14.99 -14.23 -2.10
C THR A 92 16.13 -14.80 -2.93
N ARG A 93 17.04 -15.56 -2.28
CA ARG A 93 18.19 -16.23 -2.92
C ARG A 93 17.85 -17.36 -3.91
N ASN A 94 16.57 -17.71 -4.07
CA ASN A 94 16.13 -18.90 -4.80
C ASN A 94 15.30 -18.50 -6.04
N THR A 95 15.90 -18.64 -7.22
CA THR A 95 15.36 -18.26 -8.53
C THR A 95 14.45 -19.35 -9.14
N SER A 96 13.72 -20.10 -8.32
CA SER A 96 12.83 -21.18 -8.80
C SER A 96 11.45 -20.69 -9.23
N THR A 97 11.06 -19.45 -8.91
CA THR A 97 9.90 -18.77 -9.50
C THR A 97 10.26 -18.22 -10.87
N THR A 98 9.41 -18.44 -11.88
CA THR A 98 9.67 -17.89 -13.21
C THR A 98 9.71 -16.36 -13.14
N LEU A 99 10.57 -15.74 -13.95
CA LEU A 99 10.72 -14.29 -14.03
C LEU A 99 9.36 -13.60 -14.31
N LEU A 100 8.49 -14.30 -15.06
CA LEU A 100 7.13 -13.87 -15.38
C LEU A 100 6.25 -13.74 -14.13
N ASP A 101 6.27 -14.73 -13.22
CA ASP A 101 5.45 -14.71 -12.01
C ASP A 101 5.80 -13.52 -11.11
N ASN A 102 7.10 -13.23 -10.97
CA ASN A 102 7.56 -12.08 -10.20
C ASN A 102 7.10 -10.75 -10.81
N VAL A 103 7.17 -10.61 -12.13
CA VAL A 103 6.69 -9.40 -12.83
C VAL A 103 5.18 -9.22 -12.63
N VAL A 104 4.40 -10.29 -12.72
CA VAL A 104 2.94 -10.23 -12.52
C VAL A 104 2.62 -9.80 -11.09
N ILE A 105 3.25 -10.39 -10.07
CA ILE A 105 2.99 -10.04 -8.67
C ILE A 105 3.39 -8.58 -8.39
N ILE A 106 4.57 -8.14 -8.87
CA ILE A 106 5.03 -6.76 -8.75
C ILE A 106 4.03 -5.80 -9.40
N SER A 107 3.52 -6.15 -10.58
CA SER A 107 2.59 -5.30 -11.33
C SER A 107 1.25 -5.19 -10.64
N VAL A 108 0.70 -6.31 -10.17
CA VAL A 108 -0.58 -6.36 -9.44
C VAL A 108 -0.51 -5.59 -8.11
N ASP A 109 0.61 -5.73 -7.39
CA ASP A 109 0.88 -4.93 -6.19
C ASP A 109 1.02 -3.44 -6.52
N GLY A 110 1.71 -3.10 -7.61
CA GLY A 110 1.84 -1.72 -8.11
C GLY A 110 0.49 -1.07 -8.44
N VAL A 111 -0.45 -1.81 -9.03
CA VAL A 111 -1.82 -1.33 -9.27
C VAL A 111 -2.53 -1.02 -7.95
N SER A 112 -2.34 -1.87 -6.94
CA SER A 112 -2.90 -1.66 -5.61
C SER A 112 -2.32 -0.40 -4.96
N ALA A 113 -1.00 -0.21 -5.02
CA ALA A 113 -0.32 1.00 -4.57
C ALA A 113 -0.82 2.26 -5.29
N PHE A 114 -1.06 2.19 -6.60
CA PHE A 114 -1.61 3.29 -7.38
C PHE A 114 -3.03 3.66 -6.94
N ILE A 115 -3.90 2.67 -6.65
CA ILE A 115 -5.25 2.90 -6.11
C ILE A 115 -5.16 3.64 -4.77
N VAL A 116 -4.27 3.19 -3.87
CA VAL A 116 -4.04 3.88 -2.58
C VAL A 116 -3.61 5.33 -2.81
N TRP A 117 -2.64 5.55 -3.69
CA TRP A 117 -2.15 6.89 -4.00
C TRP A 117 -3.24 7.81 -4.53
N ALA A 118 -4.04 7.33 -5.50
CA ALA A 118 -5.09 8.13 -6.11
C ALA A 118 -6.17 8.54 -5.09
N ILE A 119 -6.62 7.57 -4.28
CA ILE A 119 -7.64 7.81 -3.25
C ILE A 119 -7.08 8.73 -2.15
N LEU A 120 -5.90 8.42 -1.61
CA LEU A 120 -5.32 9.18 -0.52
C LEU A 120 -5.01 10.62 -0.93
N SER A 121 -4.46 10.83 -2.13
CA SER A 121 -4.15 12.18 -2.63
C SER A 121 -5.41 13.02 -2.76
N LYS A 122 -6.48 12.46 -3.35
CA LYS A 122 -7.77 13.15 -3.52
C LYS A 122 -8.44 13.46 -2.19
N LEU A 123 -8.45 12.50 -1.24
CA LEU A 123 -9.02 12.70 0.09
C LEU A 123 -8.21 13.72 0.90
N ALA A 124 -6.88 13.65 0.85
CA ALA A 124 -6.00 14.56 1.58
C ALA A 124 -6.13 16.00 1.08
N GLU A 125 -6.19 16.19 -0.24
CA GLU A 125 -6.43 17.51 -0.83
C GLU A 125 -7.78 18.09 -0.39
N HIS A 126 -8.82 17.26 -0.35
CA HIS A 126 -10.17 17.73 -0.01
C HIS A 126 -10.39 17.98 1.49
N PHE A 127 -9.85 17.14 2.38
CA PHE A 127 -10.19 17.16 3.81
C PHE A 127 -9.11 17.75 4.74
N ILE A 128 -7.90 18.00 4.22
CA ILE A 128 -6.76 18.50 5.00
C ILE A 128 -6.22 19.83 4.45
N VAL A 129 -6.10 19.98 3.12
CA VAL A 129 -5.51 21.18 2.49
C VAL A 129 -6.54 22.30 2.33
N LYS A 130 -7.81 21.96 2.08
CA LYS A 130 -8.94 22.88 2.21
C LYS A 130 -9.42 22.96 3.66
#